data_AF-A0AA42YK78-F1
#
_entry.id   AF-A0AA42YK78-F1
#
_cell.length_a   1.000
_cell.length_b   1.000
_cell.length_c   1.000
_cell.angle_alpha   90.00
_cell.angle_beta   90.00
_cell.angle_gamma   90.00
#
_symmetry.space_group_name_H-M   'P 1'
#
loop_
_entity.id
_entity.type
_entity.pdbx_description
1 polymer ?
#
loop_
_entity_poly.entity_id
_entity_poly.type
_entity_poly.pdbx_seq_one_letter_code
_entity_poly.pdbx_strand_id
1 'polypeptide(L)'
;MSEPFAAQQSAPAPPTQFPAASANDPRRKSPFLACVLSAMPGLGQVYVGYYQRGFIHAIVVAVLITLLAGGGAVPLIPLFGLFLAFFWLYNVVDAGRRAALYNEVLAGRTDVELPQDLKTPGLGGSVVGGVAIALVGFVLLLNTRFGVSLAWIEEWWPLALIGFGAYLVYKARQEKTAAARPALEDFEEQ
;
A
#
# COMPACT_ATOMS: atom_id res chain seq x y z
N MET A 1 20.17 -70.86 -9.55
CA MET A 1 19.50 -70.09 -10.62
C MET A 1 18.71 -69.00 -9.92
N SER A 2 19.29 -67.80 -9.80
CA SER A 2 18.67 -66.65 -9.14
C SER A 2 19.38 -65.39 -9.64
N GLU A 3 18.81 -64.79 -10.69
CA GLU A 3 19.22 -63.49 -11.23
C GLU A 3 18.93 -62.38 -10.19
N PRO A 4 19.84 -61.42 -9.98
CA PRO A 4 19.55 -60.27 -9.14
C PRO A 4 18.63 -59.29 -9.90
N PHE A 5 17.56 -58.87 -9.23
CA PHE A 5 16.61 -57.87 -9.70
C PHE A 5 17.35 -56.53 -9.91
N ALA A 6 17.59 -56.14 -11.16
CA ALA A 6 18.18 -54.87 -11.50
C ALA A 6 17.23 -53.75 -11.06
N ALA A 7 17.64 -52.98 -10.05
CA ALA A 7 16.93 -51.80 -9.60
C ALA A 7 16.91 -50.79 -10.76
N GLN A 8 15.73 -50.60 -11.35
CA GLN A 8 15.49 -49.58 -12.36
C GLN A 8 15.65 -48.21 -11.68
N GLN A 9 16.82 -47.59 -11.87
CA GLN A 9 17.08 -46.22 -11.42
C GLN A 9 16.12 -45.28 -12.15
N SER A 10 15.07 -44.86 -11.47
CA SER A 10 14.15 -43.82 -11.92
C SER A 10 14.94 -42.52 -12.04
N ALA A 11 15.20 -42.08 -13.27
CA ALA A 11 15.82 -40.79 -13.54
C ALA A 11 15.01 -39.68 -12.86
N PRO A 12 15.67 -38.63 -12.29
CA PRO A 12 14.95 -37.49 -11.75
C PRO A 12 14.14 -36.85 -12.88
N ALA A 13 12.87 -36.57 -12.60
CA ALA A 13 12.00 -35.85 -13.53
C ALA A 13 12.69 -34.53 -13.93
N PRO A 14 12.68 -34.15 -15.23
CA PRO A 14 13.25 -32.89 -15.66
C PRO A 14 12.63 -31.75 -14.84
N PRO A 15 13.41 -30.74 -14.42
CA PRO A 15 12.87 -29.61 -13.69
C PRO A 15 11.76 -28.99 -14.53
N THR A 16 10.57 -28.87 -13.94
CA THR A 16 9.41 -28.25 -14.56
C THR A 16 9.78 -26.80 -14.90
N GLN A 17 10.20 -26.56 -16.14
CA GLN A 17 10.45 -25.22 -16.63
C GLN A 17 9.09 -24.52 -16.70
N PHE A 18 8.81 -23.64 -15.73
CA PHE A 18 7.67 -22.74 -15.84
C PHE A 18 7.81 -21.99 -17.18
N PRO A 19 6.76 -21.95 -18.02
CA PRO A 19 6.84 -21.26 -19.29
C PRO A 19 7.24 -19.82 -19.02
N ALA A 20 8.39 -19.40 -19.58
CA ALA A 20 8.82 -18.02 -19.54
C ALA A 20 7.64 -17.18 -20.03
N ALA A 21 7.14 -16.25 -19.21
CA ALA A 21 5.97 -15.46 -19.57
C ALA A 21 6.21 -14.83 -20.94
N SER A 22 5.36 -15.19 -21.90
CA SER A 22 5.46 -14.71 -23.27
C SER A 22 5.47 -13.18 -23.27
N ALA A 23 6.26 -12.56 -24.15
CA ALA A 23 6.30 -11.11 -24.32
C ALA A 23 4.90 -10.49 -24.55
N ASN A 24 3.96 -11.31 -25.04
CA ASN A 24 2.57 -10.99 -25.33
C ASN A 24 1.57 -11.46 -24.25
N ASP A 25 2.01 -11.74 -23.02
CA ASP A 25 1.07 -12.04 -21.93
C ASP A 25 0.14 -10.82 -21.69
N PRO A 26 -1.20 -10.96 -21.86
CA PRO A 26 -2.17 -9.89 -21.66
C PRO A 26 -2.15 -9.26 -20.25
N ARG A 27 -1.51 -9.94 -19.28
CA ARG A 27 -1.40 -9.47 -17.91
C ARG A 27 -0.29 -8.44 -17.72
N ARG A 28 0.68 -8.35 -18.64
CA ARG A 28 1.80 -7.39 -18.55
C ARG A 28 1.28 -5.96 -18.51
N LYS A 29 1.85 -5.15 -17.63
CA LYS A 29 1.51 -3.73 -17.46
C LYS A 29 2.60 -2.87 -18.08
N SER A 30 2.25 -1.75 -18.71
CA SER A 30 3.25 -0.85 -19.30
C SER A 30 3.81 0.09 -18.22
N PRO A 31 5.13 0.08 -17.94
CA PRO A 31 5.73 0.99 -16.97
C PRO A 31 5.65 2.45 -17.39
N PHE A 32 5.80 2.72 -18.69
CA PHE A 32 5.64 4.07 -19.23
C PHE A 32 4.21 4.58 -19.01
N LEU A 33 3.21 3.75 -19.28
CA LEU A 33 1.82 4.11 -19.05
C LEU A 33 1.55 4.35 -17.55
N ALA A 34 2.13 3.53 -16.65
CA ALA A 34 2.03 3.76 -15.22
C ALA A 34 2.61 5.14 -14.81
N CYS A 35 3.77 5.52 -15.36
CA CYS A 35 4.37 6.85 -15.15
C CYS A 35 3.48 7.99 -15.67
N VAL A 36 2.90 7.83 -16.87
CA VAL A 36 2.01 8.86 -17.44
C VAL A 36 0.74 9.00 -16.60
N LEU A 37 0.11 7.89 -16.19
CA LEU A 37 -1.07 7.97 -15.32
C LEU A 37 -0.74 8.60 -13.96
N SER A 38 0.45 8.35 -13.40
CA SER A 38 0.89 8.97 -12.16
C SER A 38 1.16 10.48 -12.24
N ALA A 39 1.00 11.11 -13.41
CA ALA A 39 0.89 12.57 -13.49
C ALA A 39 -0.29 13.08 -12.66
N MET A 40 -1.35 12.28 -12.50
CA MET A 40 -2.33 12.46 -11.44
C MET A 40 -1.90 11.60 -10.24
N PRO A 41 -1.60 12.19 -9.07
CA PRO A 41 -1.10 11.47 -7.91
C PRO A 41 -1.94 10.25 -7.56
N GLY A 42 -1.29 9.08 -7.46
CA GLY A 42 -1.93 7.82 -7.15
C GLY A 42 -2.49 7.00 -8.32
N LEU A 43 -2.79 7.59 -9.50
CA LEU A 43 -3.43 6.84 -10.60
C LEU A 43 -2.51 5.79 -11.23
N GLY A 44 -1.20 6.05 -11.30
CA GLY A 44 -0.24 5.08 -11.82
C GLY A 44 -0.15 3.81 -10.95
N GLN A 45 -0.22 3.97 -9.63
CA GLN A 45 -0.27 2.86 -8.67
C GLN A 45 -1.58 2.07 -8.82
N VAL A 46 -2.71 2.77 -8.97
CA VAL A 46 -4.03 2.16 -9.22
C VAL A 46 -4.03 1.32 -10.51
N TYR A 47 -3.39 1.80 -11.58
CA TYR A 47 -3.27 1.06 -12.85
C TYR A 47 -2.55 -0.29 -12.70
N VAL A 48 -1.51 -0.35 -11.86
CA VAL A 48 -0.75 -1.58 -11.61
C VAL A 48 -1.48 -2.50 -10.60
N GLY A 49 -2.53 -2.01 -9.92
CA GLY A 49 -3.31 -2.75 -8.93
C GLY A 49 -2.97 -2.42 -7.47
N TYR A 50 -2.08 -1.46 -7.23
CA TYR A 50 -1.70 -0.97 -5.89
C TYR A 50 -2.68 0.10 -5.38
N TYR A 51 -3.96 -0.26 -5.22
CA TYR A 51 -5.03 0.68 -4.88
C TYR A 51 -4.79 1.45 -3.57
N GLN A 52 -4.44 0.74 -2.49
CA GLN A 52 -4.22 1.37 -1.18
C GLN A 52 -3.15 2.46 -1.27
N ARG A 53 -2.03 2.17 -1.93
CA ARG A 53 -0.95 3.13 -2.12
C ARG A 53 -1.34 4.29 -3.02
N GLY A 54 -2.06 4.02 -4.10
CA GLY A 54 -2.60 5.05 -4.96
C GLY A 54 -3.51 6.03 -4.20
N PHE A 55 -4.42 5.52 -3.38
CA PHE A 55 -5.27 6.34 -2.51
C PHE A 55 -4.48 7.13 -1.47
N ILE A 56 -3.47 6.53 -0.84
CA ILE A 56 -2.60 7.23 0.11
C ILE A 56 -1.90 8.42 -0.59
N HIS A 57 -1.34 8.21 -1.78
CA HIS A 57 -0.68 9.29 -2.52
C HIS A 57 -1.65 10.42 -2.90
N ALA A 58 -2.87 10.07 -3.33
CA ALA A 58 -3.91 11.04 -3.63
C ALA A 58 -4.31 11.87 -2.40
N ILE A 59 -4.48 11.24 -1.24
CA ILE A 59 -4.81 11.91 0.03
C ILE A 59 -3.65 12.82 0.48
N VAL A 60 -2.41 12.34 0.43
CA VAL A 60 -1.23 13.13 0.81
C VAL A 60 -1.14 14.40 -0.04
N VAL A 61 -1.31 14.29 -1.36
CA VAL A 61 -1.29 15.45 -2.24
C VAL A 61 -2.48 16.37 -2.00
N ALA A 62 -3.69 15.83 -1.81
CA ALA A 62 -4.87 16.65 -1.52
C ALA A 62 -4.68 17.47 -0.24
N VAL A 63 -4.19 16.84 0.85
CA VAL A 63 -3.91 17.52 2.12
C VAL A 63 -2.84 18.61 1.93
N LEU A 64 -1.75 18.32 1.22
CA LEU A 64 -0.71 19.32 0.94
C LEU A 64 -1.27 20.51 0.16
N ILE A 65 -2.02 20.27 -0.91
CA ILE A 65 -2.64 21.33 -1.71
C ILE A 65 -3.57 22.18 -0.84
N THR A 66 -4.41 21.57 -0.01
CA THR A 66 -5.29 22.30 0.92
C THR A 66 -4.48 23.15 1.91
N LEU A 67 -3.41 22.61 2.48
CA LEU A 67 -2.53 23.36 3.38
C LEU A 67 -1.85 24.55 2.69
N LEU A 68 -1.35 24.36 1.47
CA LEU A 68 -0.74 25.43 0.69
C LEU A 68 -1.76 26.49 0.23
N ALA A 69 -2.97 26.08 -0.12
CA ALA A 69 -4.04 26.97 -0.58
C ALA A 69 -4.73 27.74 0.56
N GLY A 70 -4.64 27.24 1.80
CA GLY A 70 -5.34 27.80 2.96
C GLY A 70 -4.89 29.20 3.40
N GLY A 71 -3.84 29.77 2.79
CA GLY A 71 -3.48 31.20 2.93
C GLY A 71 -2.98 31.64 4.31
N GLY A 72 -2.94 30.75 5.31
CA GLY A 72 -2.35 31.06 6.62
C GLY A 72 -0.85 31.33 6.48
N ALA A 73 -0.34 32.36 7.16
CA ALA A 73 1.09 32.70 7.18
C ALA A 73 1.91 31.69 8.02
N VAL A 74 1.85 30.42 7.65
CA VAL A 74 2.64 29.35 8.27
C VAL A 74 4.05 29.46 7.68
N PRO A 75 5.11 29.65 8.50
CA PRO A 75 6.49 29.75 8.01
C PRO A 75 6.97 28.47 7.29
N LEU A 76 6.19 27.39 7.36
CA LEU A 76 6.44 26.10 6.71
C LEU A 76 5.89 26.00 5.28
N ILE A 77 5.17 26.99 4.74
CA ILE A 77 4.62 26.95 3.37
C ILE A 77 5.69 26.56 2.32
N PRO A 78 6.89 27.17 2.29
CA PRO A 78 7.91 26.81 1.30
C PRO A 78 8.37 25.35 1.44
N LEU A 79 8.44 24.84 2.68
CA LEU A 79 8.82 23.46 2.95
C LEU A 79 7.76 22.49 2.43
N PHE A 80 6.47 22.78 2.63
CA PHE A 80 5.39 21.96 2.10
C PHE A 80 5.32 21.99 0.57
N GLY A 81 5.58 23.13 -0.07
CA GLY A 81 5.69 23.23 -1.52
C GLY A 81 6.86 22.42 -2.09
N LEU A 82 8.02 22.49 -1.43
CA LEU A 82 9.17 21.68 -1.79
C LEU A 82 8.86 20.19 -1.62
N PHE A 83 8.29 19.79 -0.48
CA PHE A 83 7.89 18.41 -0.23
C PHE A 83 6.88 17.93 -1.28
N LEU A 84 5.88 18.74 -1.64
CA LEU A 84 4.91 18.41 -2.68
C LEU A 84 5.59 18.16 -4.03
N ALA A 85 6.53 19.01 -4.44
CA ALA A 85 7.26 18.84 -5.70
C ALA A 85 8.06 17.52 -5.73
N PHE A 86 8.81 17.23 -4.67
CA PHE A 86 9.56 15.97 -4.55
C PHE A 86 8.63 14.76 -4.47
N PHE A 87 7.55 14.86 -3.71
CA PHE A 87 6.55 13.80 -3.59
C PHE A 87 5.87 13.51 -4.93
N TRP A 88 5.62 14.54 -5.75
CA TRP A 88 5.05 14.38 -7.08
C TRP A 88 5.98 13.60 -8.01
N LEU A 89 7.27 13.96 -8.05
CA LEU A 89 8.27 13.23 -8.84
C LEU A 89 8.46 11.80 -8.33
N TYR A 90 8.53 11.62 -7.02
CA TYR A 90 8.57 10.31 -6.38
C TYR A 90 7.37 9.45 -6.79
N ASN A 91 6.16 10.01 -6.78
CA ASN A 91 4.93 9.32 -7.16
C ASN A 91 5.01 8.77 -8.60
N VAL A 92 5.64 9.51 -9.51
CA VAL A 92 5.85 9.06 -10.90
C VAL A 92 6.84 7.90 -11.00
N VAL A 93 8.00 8.05 -10.37
CA VAL A 93 9.04 7.01 -10.37
C VAL A 93 8.55 5.73 -9.68
N ASP A 94 7.81 5.86 -8.57
CA ASP A 94 7.25 4.74 -7.83
C ASP A 94 6.25 3.93 -8.68
N ALA A 95 5.38 4.59 -9.45
CA ALA A 95 4.43 3.92 -10.35
C ALA A 95 5.15 3.11 -11.45
N GLY A 96 6.16 3.70 -12.09
CA GLY A 96 6.97 3.03 -13.11
C GLY A 96 7.74 1.83 -12.56
N ARG A 97 8.39 2.00 -11.40
CA ARG A 97 9.13 0.92 -10.74
C ARG A 97 8.21 -0.24 -10.36
N ARG A 98 7.01 0.04 -9.86
CA ARG A 98 6.01 -1.00 -9.53
C ARG A 98 5.53 -1.77 -10.74
N ALA A 99 5.28 -1.09 -11.85
CA ALA A 99 4.87 -1.74 -13.09
C ALA A 99 5.99 -2.66 -13.62
N ALA A 100 7.25 -2.24 -13.52
CA ALA A 100 8.40 -3.07 -13.87
C ALA A 100 8.48 -4.32 -12.98
N LEU A 101 8.41 -4.15 -11.66
CA LEU A 101 8.43 -5.26 -10.70
C LEU A 101 7.25 -6.23 -10.92
N TYR A 102 6.06 -5.71 -11.19
CA TYR A 102 4.88 -6.53 -11.50
C TYR A 102 5.12 -7.44 -12.71
N ASN A 103 5.79 -6.92 -13.76
CA ASN A 103 6.11 -7.71 -14.94
C ASN A 103 7.20 -8.77 -14.69
N GLU A 104 8.16 -8.49 -13.80
CA GLU A 104 9.20 -9.46 -13.42
C GLU A 104 8.61 -10.64 -12.64
N VAL A 105 7.69 -10.35 -11.72
CA VAL A 105 6.98 -11.38 -10.97
C VAL A 105 6.08 -12.21 -11.90
N LEU A 106 5.37 -11.56 -12.83
CA LEU A 106 4.60 -12.26 -13.85
C LEU A 106 5.48 -13.17 -14.72
N ALA A 107 6.76 -12.81 -14.92
CA ALA A 107 7.73 -13.62 -15.65
C ALA A 107 8.29 -14.82 -14.86
N GLY A 108 7.79 -15.08 -13.64
CA GLY A 108 8.21 -16.22 -12.83
C GLY A 108 9.55 -16.03 -12.13
N ARG A 109 10.07 -14.79 -12.06
CA ARG A 109 11.26 -14.47 -11.26
C ARG A 109 10.84 -14.31 -9.79
N THR A 110 10.73 -15.44 -9.10
CA THR A 110 10.22 -15.55 -7.72
C THR A 110 11.17 -15.05 -6.63
N ASP A 111 12.36 -14.57 -7.00
CA ASP A 111 13.34 -14.02 -6.05
C ASP A 111 13.01 -12.56 -5.65
N VAL A 112 11.99 -11.97 -6.28
CA VAL A 112 11.47 -10.65 -5.94
C VAL A 112 10.27 -10.82 -5.02
N GLU A 113 10.48 -10.62 -3.72
CA GLU A 113 9.37 -10.53 -2.76
C GLU A 113 8.38 -9.45 -3.21
N LEU A 114 7.19 -9.88 -3.63
CA LEU A 114 6.08 -8.98 -3.92
C LEU A 114 5.80 -8.15 -2.65
N PRO A 115 5.75 -6.81 -2.74
CA PRO A 115 5.18 -6.02 -1.67
C PRO A 115 3.77 -6.56 -1.37
N GLN A 116 3.48 -6.84 -0.10
CA GLN A 116 2.20 -7.43 0.36
C GLN A 116 0.96 -6.65 -0.10
N ASP A 117 1.15 -5.41 -0.59
CA ASP A 117 0.16 -4.54 -1.21
C ASP A 117 -0.48 -5.08 -2.50
N LEU A 118 0.01 -6.19 -3.09
CA LEU A 118 -0.63 -6.82 -4.24
C LEU A 118 -1.92 -7.58 -3.87
N LYS A 119 -2.18 -7.77 -2.57
CA LYS A 119 -3.52 -8.13 -2.11
C LYS A 119 -4.42 -6.93 -2.42
N THR A 120 -5.17 -7.04 -3.51
CA THR A 120 -6.29 -6.15 -3.78
C THR A 120 -7.05 -5.96 -2.46
N PRO A 121 -7.20 -4.73 -1.95
CA PRO A 121 -8.25 -4.49 -0.99
C PRO A 121 -9.51 -4.76 -1.80
N GLY A 122 -10.04 -5.98 -1.70
CA GLY A 122 -11.32 -6.27 -2.28
C GLY A 122 -12.26 -5.20 -1.75
N LEU A 123 -12.98 -4.52 -2.64
CA LEU A 123 -14.22 -3.81 -2.29
C LEU A 123 -15.29 -4.78 -1.75
N GLY A 124 -14.91 -5.96 -1.23
CA GLY A 124 -15.75 -6.71 -0.31
C GLY A 124 -15.99 -5.79 0.87
N GLY A 125 -17.23 -5.34 1.02
CA GLY A 125 -17.63 -4.31 1.97
C GLY A 125 -17.09 -4.65 3.36
N SER A 126 -16.03 -3.96 3.76
CA SER A 126 -15.61 -3.97 5.15
C SER A 126 -16.73 -3.28 5.91
N VAL A 127 -17.37 -3.98 6.84
CA VAL A 127 -18.39 -3.40 7.73
C VAL A 127 -17.83 -2.14 8.39
N VAL A 128 -16.55 -2.17 8.75
CA VAL A 128 -15.83 -1.01 9.30
C VAL A 128 -15.78 0.14 8.30
N GLY A 129 -15.45 -0.12 7.03
CA GLY A 129 -15.41 0.89 5.97
C GLY A 129 -16.80 1.47 5.67
N GLY A 130 -17.83 0.62 5.61
CA GLY A 130 -19.22 1.05 5.42
C GLY A 130 -19.73 1.92 6.58
N VAL A 131 -19.45 1.51 7.82
CA VAL A 131 -19.78 2.31 9.02
C VAL A 131 -19.04 3.64 9.02
N ALA A 132 -17.74 3.66 8.67
CA ALA A 132 -16.96 4.88 8.60
C ALA A 132 -17.54 5.87 7.57
N ILE A 133 -17.86 5.40 6.37
CA ILE A 133 -18.47 6.23 5.31
C ILE A 133 -19.86 6.74 5.75
N ALA A 134 -20.67 5.90 6.38
CA ALA A 134 -21.99 6.28 6.88
C ALA A 134 -21.90 7.40 7.94
N LEU A 135 -20.96 7.29 8.88
CA LEU A 135 -20.72 8.32 9.90
C LEU A 135 -20.24 9.63 9.29
N VAL A 136 -19.30 9.58 8.33
CA VAL A 136 -18.82 10.77 7.61
C VAL A 136 -19.98 11.45 6.88
N GLY A 137 -20.79 10.68 6.15
CA GLY A 137 -21.98 11.18 5.45
C GLY A 137 -22.99 11.80 6.42
N PHE A 138 -23.21 11.20 7.58
CA PHE A 138 -24.11 11.73 8.62
C PHE A 138 -23.62 13.08 9.18
N VAL A 139 -22.32 13.20 9.48
CA VAL A 139 -21.71 14.45 9.96
C VAL A 139 -21.84 15.56 8.92
N LEU A 140 -21.56 15.25 7.64
CA LEU A 140 -21.76 16.21 6.55
C LEU A 140 -23.23 16.63 6.41
N LEU A 141 -24.16 15.69 6.57
CA LEU A 141 -25.58 15.95 6.52
C LEU A 141 -26.07 16.83 7.67
N LEU A 142 -25.51 16.70 8.87
CA LEU A 142 -25.79 17.60 10.00
C LEU A 142 -25.40 19.04 9.68
N ASN A 143 -24.26 19.25 9.04
CA ASN A 143 -23.84 20.57 8.59
C ASN A 143 -24.73 21.10 7.47
N THR A 144 -24.96 20.32 6.42
CA THR A 144 -25.68 20.78 5.22
C THR A 144 -27.18 20.97 5.45
N ARG A 145 -27.85 20.06 6.16
CA ARG A 145 -29.32 20.08 6.29
C ARG A 145 -29.80 20.74 7.58
N PHE A 146 -29.03 20.62 8.65
CA PHE A 146 -29.42 21.09 9.99
C PHE A 146 -28.63 22.33 10.43
N GLY A 147 -27.67 22.79 9.62
CA GLY A 147 -26.88 23.99 9.91
C GLY A 147 -25.97 23.84 11.12
N VAL A 148 -25.67 22.61 11.54
CA VAL A 148 -24.79 22.35 12.68
C VAL A 148 -23.36 22.70 12.28
N SER A 149 -22.78 23.70 12.94
CA SER A 149 -21.40 24.12 12.69
C SER A 149 -20.41 22.99 12.96
N LEU A 150 -19.49 22.76 12.03
CA LEU A 150 -18.38 21.81 12.15
C LEU A 150 -17.10 22.45 12.72
N ALA A 151 -17.17 23.69 13.21
CA ALA A 151 -16.02 24.40 13.78
C ALA A 151 -15.32 23.61 14.88
N TRP A 152 -16.10 22.89 15.70
CA TRP A 152 -15.54 22.01 16.74
C TRP A 152 -14.71 20.86 16.14
N ILE A 153 -15.00 20.37 14.93
CA ILE A 153 -14.16 19.34 14.28
C ILE A 153 -12.87 19.98 13.77
N GLU A 154 -12.96 21.17 13.19
CA GLU A 154 -11.81 21.93 12.70
C GLU A 154 -10.84 22.31 13.81
N GLU A 155 -11.33 22.53 15.03
CA GLU A 155 -10.50 22.79 16.20
C GLU A 155 -9.86 21.50 16.75
N TRP A 156 -10.58 20.37 16.75
CA TRP A 156 -10.16 19.15 17.46
C TRP A 156 -9.53 18.07 16.57
N TRP A 157 -9.59 18.17 15.24
CA TRP A 157 -8.93 17.22 14.33
C TRP A 157 -7.41 17.02 14.56
N PRO A 158 -6.59 17.98 15.06
CA PRO A 158 -5.17 17.72 15.28
C PRO A 158 -4.97 16.80 16.48
N LEU A 159 -5.84 16.87 17.49
CA LEU A 159 -5.83 15.95 18.63
C LEU A 159 -6.13 14.51 18.18
N ALA A 160 -7.05 14.34 17.22
CA ALA A 160 -7.31 13.02 16.63
C ALA A 160 -6.07 12.47 15.91
N LEU A 161 -5.32 13.30 15.17
CA LEU A 161 -4.07 12.90 14.52
C LEU A 161 -2.98 12.53 15.54
N ILE A 162 -2.84 13.32 16.61
CA ILE A 162 -1.89 13.04 17.71
C ILE A 162 -2.24 11.71 18.37
N GLY A 163 -3.51 11.50 18.73
CA GLY A 163 -3.98 10.26 19.34
C GLY A 163 -3.77 9.04 18.44
N PHE A 164 -4.07 9.16 17.14
CA PHE A 164 -3.84 8.10 16.17
C PHE A 164 -2.34 7.79 16.02
N GLY A 165 -1.48 8.80 15.96
CA GLY A 165 -0.03 8.64 15.94
C GLY A 165 0.50 7.93 17.18
N ALA A 166 0.04 8.34 18.37
CA ALA A 166 0.40 7.68 19.64
C ALA A 166 -0.08 6.22 19.67
N TYR A 167 -1.30 5.95 19.20
CA TYR A 167 -1.84 4.60 19.09
C TYR A 167 -0.99 3.71 18.17
N LEU A 168 -0.55 4.21 17.01
CA LEU A 168 0.33 3.45 16.11
C LEU A 168 1.68 3.12 16.76
N VAL A 169 2.28 4.08 17.48
CA VAL A 169 3.53 3.86 18.21
C VAL A 169 3.35 2.82 19.32
N TYR A 170 2.25 2.91 20.06
CA TYR A 170 1.90 1.94 21.10
C TYR A 170 1.71 0.53 20.52
N LYS A 171 0.95 0.41 19.43
CA LYS A 171 0.71 -0.86 18.75
C LYS A 171 2.01 -1.45 18.18
N ALA A 172 2.85 -0.64 17.55
CA ALA A 172 4.15 -1.07 17.03
C ALA A 172 5.09 -1.57 18.14
N ARG A 173 4.98 -1.01 19.36
CA ARG A 173 5.70 -1.52 20.53
C ARG A 173 5.14 -2.85 21.03
N GLN A 174 3.82 -2.99 21.08
CA GLN A 174 3.18 -4.26 21.48
C GLN A 174 3.55 -5.42 20.56
N GLU A 175 3.54 -5.20 19.24
CA GLU A 175 3.92 -6.23 18.26
C GLU A 175 5.39 -6.66 18.44
N LYS A 176 6.29 -5.71 18.74
CA LYS A 176 7.70 -6.02 19.05
C LYS A 176 7.87 -6.80 20.36
N THR A 177 7.15 -6.43 21.42
CA THR A 177 7.22 -7.13 22.71
C THR A 177 6.54 -8.51 22.65
N ALA A 178 5.46 -8.65 21.88
CA ALA A 178 4.79 -9.94 21.65
C ALA A 178 5.66 -10.88 20.82
N ALA A 179 6.40 -10.38 19.82
CA ALA A 179 7.34 -11.17 19.03
C ALA A 179 8.61 -11.59 19.82
N ALA A 180 9.01 -10.83 20.84
CA ALA A 180 10.20 -11.11 21.65
C ALA A 180 9.96 -12.10 22.80
N ARG A 181 8.71 -12.31 23.24
CA ARG A 181 8.35 -13.21 24.34
C ARG A 181 8.56 -14.71 24.03
N PRO A 182 8.13 -15.25 22.88
CA PRO A 182 8.31 -16.68 22.58
C PRO A 182 9.78 -17.08 22.39
N ALA A 183 10.63 -16.15 21.95
CA ALA A 183 12.05 -16.43 21.76
C ALA A 183 12.81 -16.68 23.08
N LEU A 184 12.35 -16.14 24.20
CA LEU A 184 13.01 -16.32 25.50
C LEU A 184 12.60 -17.63 26.19
N GLU A 185 11.38 -18.11 25.96
CA GLU A 185 10.88 -19.38 26.50
C GLU A 185 11.62 -20.58 25.86
N ASP A 186 11.96 -20.50 24.57
CA ASP A 186 12.75 -21.53 23.86
C ASP A 186 14.22 -21.64 24.37
N PHE A 187 14.77 -20.60 24.99
CA PHE A 187 16.12 -20.62 25.58
C PHE A 187 16.14 -21.07 27.05
N GLU A 188 15.00 -21.05 27.75
CA GLU A 188 14.90 -21.51 29.14
C GLU A 188 14.57 -23.01 29.26
N GLU A 189 14.04 -23.65 28.21
CA GLU A 189 13.75 -25.10 28.19
C GLU A 189 14.91 -25.98 27.66
N GLN A 190 16.07 -25.42 27.33
CA GLN A 190 17.31 -26.14 26.96
C GLN A 190 18.37 -26.09 28.05
#